data_AF-A0A3B1CRH0-F1
#
_entry.id   AF-A0A3B1CRH0-F1
#
_cell.length_a   1.000
_cell.length_b   1.000
_cell.length_c   1.000
_cell.angle_alpha   90.00
_cell.angle_beta   90.00
_cell.angle_gamma   90.00
#
_symmetry.space_group_name_H-M   'P 1'
#
loop_
_entity.id
_entity.type
_entity.pdbx_description
1 polymer ?
#
loop_
_entity_poly.entity_id
_entity_poly.type
_entity_poly.pdbx_seq_one_letter_code
_entity_poly.pdbx_strand_id
1 'polypeptide(L)'
;MNNKKYVLILFAAIVLFTYPLTAHADQEIENACITCHETLGEELAKPVSDWKGSIHQQNAITCDYCHGGNADIKIRDIKKLSKKQFTNMKALAMSKSNGFIGVPAGKAMFDTCSQCHSESVDRYANSIMGKAYLDNKGGPSCVTCHDAHHNSMPEVPKVCESCHKDTSGFDQIDPMNVNITTINTLSRIRIKIAGQKARGTKPPLMPEFPEELDAFQIGFVAFGAVIILFIIGYITYMLLEKRR
;
A
#
# COMPACT_ATOMS: atom_id res chain seq x y z
N MET A 1 39.42 -22.48 -52.28
CA MET A 1 38.48 -21.33 -52.19
C MET A 1 37.11 -21.66 -51.54
N ASN A 2 36.83 -22.88 -51.08
CA ASN A 2 35.49 -23.26 -50.61
C ASN A 2 35.31 -23.30 -49.07
N ASN A 3 36.37 -23.41 -48.28
CA ASN A 3 36.26 -23.70 -46.85
C ASN A 3 35.73 -22.50 -46.03
N LYS A 4 36.02 -21.26 -46.48
CA LYS A 4 35.50 -20.03 -45.82
C LYS A 4 33.98 -19.90 -45.96
N LYS A 5 33.40 -20.35 -47.07
CA LYS A 5 31.94 -20.34 -47.28
C LYS A 5 31.24 -21.31 -46.33
N TYR A 6 31.78 -22.52 -46.15
CA TYR A 6 31.20 -23.49 -45.23
C TYR A 6 31.29 -23.04 -43.77
N VAL A 7 32.40 -22.39 -43.37
CA VAL A 7 32.52 -21.82 -42.01
C VAL A 7 31.53 -20.68 -41.77
N LEU A 8 31.33 -19.80 -42.76
CA LEU A 8 30.33 -18.72 -42.67
C LEU A 8 28.90 -19.24 -42.61
N ILE A 9 28.58 -20.29 -43.38
CA ILE A 9 27.26 -20.93 -43.36
C ILE A 9 27.02 -21.62 -42.01
N LEU A 10 28.03 -22.31 -41.46
CA LEU A 10 27.92 -22.97 -40.16
C LEU A 10 27.73 -21.94 -39.03
N PHE A 11 28.46 -20.83 -39.08
CA PHE A 11 28.33 -19.76 -38.10
C PHE A 11 26.95 -19.09 -38.17
N ALA A 12 26.44 -18.79 -39.37
CA ALA A 12 25.09 -18.25 -39.54
C ALA A 12 24.00 -19.20 -39.05
N ALA A 13 24.15 -20.51 -39.29
CA ALA A 13 23.22 -21.53 -38.81
C ALA A 13 23.22 -21.63 -37.27
N ILE A 14 24.39 -21.53 -36.63
CA ILE A 14 24.50 -21.53 -35.16
C ILE A 14 23.86 -20.28 -34.57
N VAL A 15 24.10 -19.09 -35.14
CA VAL A 15 23.45 -17.85 -34.67
C VAL A 15 21.93 -17.93 -34.80
N LEU A 16 21.41 -18.50 -35.89
CA LEU A 16 19.96 -18.74 -36.08
C LEU A 16 19.38 -19.78 -35.11
N PHE A 17 20.19 -20.71 -34.60
CA PHE A 17 19.74 -21.75 -33.65
C PHE A 17 19.89 -21.30 -32.19
N THR A 18 20.79 -20.36 -31.88
CA THR A 18 21.03 -19.84 -30.53
C THR A 18 20.26 -18.57 -30.20
N TYR A 19 19.74 -17.86 -31.21
CA TYR A 19 18.77 -16.79 -30.97
C TYR A 19 17.38 -17.40 -30.87
N PRO A 20 16.78 -17.50 -29.67
CA PRO A 20 15.38 -17.83 -29.61
C PRO A 20 14.66 -16.70 -30.34
N LEU A 21 13.96 -17.03 -31.44
CA LEU A 21 12.89 -16.19 -31.96
C LEU A 21 11.78 -16.16 -30.92
N THR A 22 12.00 -15.48 -29.80
CA THR A 22 10.92 -14.97 -28.97
C THR A 22 10.36 -13.74 -29.67
N ALA A 23 9.77 -13.96 -30.85
CA ALA A 23 8.67 -13.12 -31.27
C ALA A 23 7.53 -13.44 -30.29
N HIS A 24 7.51 -12.74 -29.16
CA HIS A 24 6.27 -12.59 -28.41
C HIS A 24 5.38 -11.78 -29.34
N ALA A 25 4.63 -12.47 -30.20
CA ALA A 25 3.46 -11.87 -30.80
C ALA A 25 2.59 -11.47 -29.61
N ASP A 26 2.55 -10.19 -29.30
CA ASP A 26 1.55 -9.63 -28.39
C ASP A 26 0.21 -10.07 -28.95
N GLN A 27 -0.38 -11.08 -28.31
CA GLN A 27 -1.68 -11.58 -28.69
C GLN A 27 -2.64 -10.47 -28.27
N GLU A 28 -3.05 -9.66 -29.24
CA GLU A 28 -3.95 -8.53 -29.03
C GLU A 28 -5.22 -9.07 -28.37
N ILE A 29 -5.43 -8.72 -27.08
CA ILE A 29 -6.58 -9.19 -26.32
C ILE A 29 -7.79 -8.47 -26.87
N GLU A 30 -8.52 -9.12 -27.78
CA GLU A 30 -9.76 -8.60 -28.33
C GLU A 30 -10.80 -8.50 -27.20
N ASN A 31 -11.13 -7.27 -26.80
CA ASN A 31 -12.09 -7.00 -25.72
C ASN A 31 -12.94 -5.77 -26.07
N ALA A 32 -14.26 -5.98 -26.13
CA ALA A 32 -15.22 -4.94 -26.51
C ALA A 32 -15.18 -3.71 -25.61
N CYS A 33 -14.92 -3.90 -24.30
CA CYS A 33 -14.83 -2.82 -23.34
C CYS A 33 -13.64 -1.93 -23.67
N ILE A 34 -12.46 -2.53 -23.90
CA ILE A 34 -11.22 -1.83 -24.24
C ILE A 34 -11.39 -1.08 -25.57
N THR A 35 -11.77 -1.78 -26.64
CA THR A 35 -11.90 -1.22 -28.00
C THR A 35 -12.87 -0.04 -28.04
N CYS A 36 -13.99 -0.17 -27.31
CA CYS A 36 -14.96 0.91 -27.25
C CYS A 36 -14.44 2.07 -26.41
N HIS A 37 -14.06 1.84 -25.15
CA HIS A 37 -13.69 2.91 -24.23
C HIS A 37 -12.42 3.66 -24.63
N GLU A 38 -11.47 3.01 -25.30
CA GLU A 38 -10.26 3.67 -25.83
C GLU A 38 -10.57 4.80 -26.82
N THR A 39 -11.71 4.74 -27.51
CA THR A 39 -12.06 5.66 -28.60
C THR A 39 -13.16 6.67 -28.24
N LEU A 40 -13.68 6.62 -27.01
CA LEU A 40 -14.83 7.42 -26.56
C LEU A 40 -14.46 8.77 -25.91
N GLY A 41 -13.31 9.34 -26.27
CA GLY A 41 -12.82 10.61 -25.73
C GLY A 41 -11.98 10.44 -24.46
N GLU A 42 -11.32 11.52 -24.05
CA GLU A 42 -10.24 11.50 -23.05
C GLU A 42 -10.64 10.83 -21.73
N GLU A 43 -11.75 11.26 -21.12
CA GLU A 43 -12.22 10.72 -19.82
C GLU A 43 -12.49 9.21 -19.86
N LEU A 44 -13.04 8.70 -20.96
CA LEU A 44 -13.39 7.29 -21.09
C LEU A 44 -12.20 6.45 -21.58
N ALA A 45 -11.25 7.06 -22.28
CA ALA A 45 -10.02 6.42 -22.71
C ALA A 45 -8.98 6.33 -21.59
N LYS A 46 -9.00 7.25 -20.62
CA LYS A 46 -8.03 7.28 -19.51
C LYS A 46 -7.96 5.96 -18.73
N PRO A 47 -9.08 5.33 -18.28
CA PRO A 47 -9.03 4.02 -17.65
C PRO A 47 -8.32 2.95 -18.48
N VAL A 48 -8.52 2.94 -19.80
CA VAL A 48 -7.85 2.01 -20.71
C VAL A 48 -6.36 2.32 -20.76
N SER A 49 -5.99 3.59 -20.86
CA SER A 49 -4.59 4.04 -20.86
C SER A 49 -3.88 3.69 -19.56
N ASP A 50 -4.52 3.88 -18.40
CA ASP A 50 -3.95 3.55 -17.09
C ASP A 50 -3.79 2.03 -16.93
N TRP A 51 -4.75 1.24 -17.43
CA TRP A 51 -4.70 -0.23 -17.40
C TRP A 51 -3.59 -0.80 -18.28
N LYS A 52 -3.33 -0.19 -19.45
CA LYS A 52 -2.22 -0.60 -20.33
C LYS A 52 -0.89 -0.49 -19.59
N GLY A 53 -0.10 -1.58 -19.60
CA GLY A 53 1.17 -1.68 -18.90
C GLY A 53 1.06 -2.12 -17.43
N SER A 54 -0.14 -2.25 -16.87
CA SER A 54 -0.34 -2.77 -15.52
C SER A 54 -0.02 -4.27 -15.42
N ILE A 55 0.19 -4.76 -14.20
CA ILE A 55 0.33 -6.20 -13.95
C ILE A 55 -0.93 -6.98 -14.33
N HIS A 56 -2.11 -6.34 -14.22
CA HIS A 56 -3.38 -6.95 -14.63
C HIS A 56 -3.44 -7.15 -16.15
N GLN A 57 -3.01 -6.16 -16.93
CA GLN A 57 -2.91 -6.31 -18.38
C GLN A 57 -1.92 -7.40 -18.78
N GLN A 58 -0.76 -7.46 -18.13
CA GLN A 58 0.24 -8.51 -18.36
C GLN A 58 -0.28 -9.92 -18.07
N ASN A 59 -1.28 -10.05 -17.20
CA ASN A 59 -1.93 -11.31 -16.84
C ASN A 59 -3.31 -11.48 -17.53
N ALA A 60 -3.58 -10.72 -18.59
CA ALA A 60 -4.82 -10.76 -19.36
C ALA A 60 -6.11 -10.55 -18.54
N ILE A 61 -6.02 -9.85 -17.41
CA ILE A 61 -7.17 -9.44 -16.60
C ILE A 61 -7.76 -8.17 -17.20
N THR A 62 -8.85 -8.33 -17.94
CA THR A 62 -9.54 -7.26 -18.68
C THR A 62 -10.64 -6.60 -17.85
N CYS A 63 -11.26 -5.54 -18.39
CA CYS A 63 -12.22 -4.68 -17.68
C CYS A 63 -13.40 -5.46 -17.08
N ASP A 64 -13.89 -6.47 -17.79
CA ASP A 64 -15.03 -7.31 -17.43
C ASP A 64 -14.77 -8.20 -16.21
N TYR A 65 -13.52 -8.55 -15.88
CA TYR A 65 -13.20 -9.28 -14.64
C TYR A 65 -13.57 -8.48 -13.38
N CYS A 66 -13.53 -7.14 -13.47
CA CYS A 66 -13.84 -6.25 -12.37
C CYS A 66 -15.21 -5.58 -12.51
N HIS A 67 -15.57 -5.15 -13.72
CA HIS A 67 -16.79 -4.40 -13.97
C HIS A 67 -17.96 -5.28 -14.46
N GLY A 68 -17.68 -6.53 -14.84
CA GLY A 68 -18.62 -7.42 -15.53
C GLY A 68 -18.96 -6.95 -16.94
N GLY A 69 -20.06 -7.48 -17.49
CA GLY A 69 -20.53 -7.17 -18.84
C GLY A 69 -20.09 -8.21 -19.85
N ASN A 70 -20.30 -7.91 -21.13
CA ASN A 70 -19.99 -8.80 -22.23
C ASN A 70 -18.86 -8.23 -23.09
N ALA A 71 -17.66 -8.78 -22.86
CA ALA A 71 -16.43 -8.42 -23.56
C ALA A 71 -16.33 -9.01 -24.98
N ASP A 72 -17.12 -10.03 -25.31
CA ASP A 72 -17.01 -10.77 -26.58
C ASP A 72 -17.78 -10.13 -27.73
N ILE A 73 -18.37 -8.95 -27.50
CA ILE A 73 -19.17 -8.26 -28.51
C ILE A 73 -18.27 -7.68 -29.59
N LYS A 74 -18.50 -8.10 -30.82
CA LYS A 74 -17.81 -7.52 -31.99
C LYS A 74 -18.17 -6.05 -32.16
N ILE A 75 -17.19 -5.19 -31.88
CA ILE A 75 -17.32 -3.75 -32.09
C ILE A 75 -17.20 -3.45 -33.59
N ARG A 76 -18.27 -2.91 -34.18
CA ARG A 76 -18.23 -2.31 -35.53
C ARG A 76 -17.57 -0.94 -35.45
N ASP A 77 -17.15 -0.39 -36.58
CA ASP A 77 -16.61 0.98 -36.66
C ASP A 77 -17.54 1.98 -35.95
N ILE A 78 -17.13 2.40 -34.75
CA ILE A 78 -17.95 3.18 -33.82
C ILE A 78 -18.39 4.49 -34.47
N LYS A 79 -17.53 5.08 -35.32
CA LYS A 79 -17.79 6.35 -36.02
C LYS A 79 -18.91 6.25 -37.05
N LYS A 80 -19.23 5.04 -37.51
CA LYS A 80 -20.31 4.76 -38.48
C LYS A 80 -21.62 4.34 -37.84
N LEU A 81 -21.68 4.21 -36.52
CA LEU A 81 -22.91 3.80 -35.83
C LEU A 81 -23.91 4.95 -35.75
N SER A 82 -25.16 4.68 -36.13
CA SER A 82 -26.28 5.54 -35.76
C SER A 82 -26.45 5.56 -34.23
N LYS A 83 -27.06 6.62 -33.69
CA LYS A 83 -27.36 6.73 -32.26
C LYS A 83 -28.08 5.49 -31.69
N LYS A 84 -29.03 4.91 -32.43
CA LYS A 84 -29.74 3.70 -32.03
C LYS A 84 -28.82 2.47 -31.97
N GLN A 85 -27.95 2.29 -32.96
CA GLN A 85 -26.99 1.19 -32.96
C GLN A 85 -25.98 1.31 -31.82
N PHE A 86 -25.49 2.52 -31.57
CA PHE A 86 -24.59 2.80 -30.44
C PHE A 86 -25.25 2.46 -29.10
N THR A 87 -26.48 2.95 -28.85
CA THR A 87 -27.21 2.64 -27.62
C THR A 87 -27.47 1.15 -27.45
N ASN A 88 -27.84 0.44 -28.52
CA ASN A 88 -28.06 -0.99 -28.47
C ASN A 88 -26.78 -1.75 -28.15
N MET A 89 -25.65 -1.38 -28.77
CA MET A 89 -24.36 -2.01 -28.52
C MET A 89 -23.89 -1.78 -27.08
N LYS A 90 -24.04 -0.55 -26.57
CA LYS A 90 -23.77 -0.22 -25.17
C LYS A 90 -24.63 -1.08 -24.23
N ALA A 91 -25.92 -1.22 -24.51
CA ALA A 91 -26.83 -2.01 -23.67
C ALA A 91 -26.50 -3.50 -23.68
N LEU A 92 -25.97 -4.03 -24.79
CA LEU A 92 -25.52 -5.42 -24.87
C LEU A 92 -24.20 -5.63 -24.10
N ALA A 93 -23.23 -4.71 -24.24
CA ALA A 93 -21.93 -4.81 -23.58
C ALA A 93 -22.04 -4.60 -22.07
N MET A 94 -22.80 -3.59 -21.64
CA MET A 94 -22.96 -3.21 -20.24
C MET A 94 -24.25 -3.79 -19.65
N SER A 95 -24.57 -5.04 -19.97
CA SER A 95 -25.82 -5.67 -19.53
C SER A 95 -25.68 -6.30 -18.15
N LYS A 96 -26.68 -6.08 -17.28
CA LYS A 96 -26.75 -6.74 -15.96
C LYS A 96 -26.87 -8.26 -16.07
N SER A 97 -27.42 -8.77 -17.17
CA SER A 97 -27.51 -10.21 -17.42
C SER A 97 -26.14 -10.87 -17.58
N ASN A 98 -25.12 -10.11 -18.00
CA ASN A 98 -23.73 -10.54 -18.07
C ASN A 98 -22.93 -10.04 -16.85
N GLY A 99 -23.59 -9.82 -15.72
CA GLY A 99 -22.93 -9.44 -14.47
C GLY A 99 -22.37 -8.02 -14.43
N PHE A 100 -22.75 -7.12 -15.34
CA PHE A 100 -22.25 -5.75 -15.31
C PHE A 100 -22.65 -5.01 -14.01
N ILE A 101 -21.64 -4.57 -13.25
CA ILE A 101 -21.82 -3.85 -11.98
C ILE A 101 -21.46 -2.36 -12.05
N GLY A 102 -20.90 -1.89 -13.16
CA GLY A 102 -20.37 -0.53 -13.26
C GLY A 102 -19.10 -0.38 -12.44
N VAL A 103 -18.87 0.79 -11.85
CA VAL A 103 -17.69 1.02 -10.99
C VAL A 103 -17.94 0.33 -9.64
N PRO A 104 -17.11 -0.66 -9.23
CA PRO A 104 -17.27 -1.33 -7.94
C PRO A 104 -17.24 -0.32 -6.78
N ALA A 105 -18.12 -0.50 -5.80
CA ALA A 105 -18.19 0.36 -4.62
C ALA A 105 -18.72 -0.41 -3.41
N GLY A 106 -18.39 0.06 -2.21
CA GLY A 106 -18.80 -0.60 -0.96
C GLY A 106 -18.31 -2.04 -0.91
N LYS A 107 -19.17 -2.98 -0.53
CA LYS A 107 -18.82 -4.41 -0.46
C LYS A 107 -18.33 -4.96 -1.81
N ALA A 108 -18.91 -4.51 -2.93
CA ALA A 108 -18.52 -4.99 -4.26
C ALA A 108 -17.06 -4.66 -4.61
N MET A 109 -16.48 -3.58 -4.06
CA MET A 109 -15.07 -3.27 -4.23
C MET A 109 -14.18 -4.37 -3.64
N PHE A 110 -14.51 -4.84 -2.44
CA PHE A 110 -13.76 -5.90 -1.77
C PHE A 110 -14.00 -7.25 -2.43
N ASP A 111 -15.27 -7.56 -2.76
CA ASP A 111 -15.64 -8.80 -3.44
C ASP A 111 -14.89 -8.94 -4.76
N THR A 112 -14.78 -7.85 -5.53
CA THR A 112 -14.07 -7.83 -6.82
C THR A 112 -12.62 -8.26 -6.67
N CYS A 113 -11.88 -7.65 -5.72
CA CYS A 113 -10.49 -7.97 -5.47
C CYS A 113 -10.32 -9.37 -4.84
N SER A 114 -11.27 -9.80 -4.01
CA SER A 114 -11.23 -11.08 -3.29
C SER A 114 -11.32 -12.29 -4.23
N GLN A 115 -11.87 -12.11 -5.44
CA GLN A 115 -11.89 -13.16 -6.48
C GLN A 115 -10.49 -13.75 -6.75
N CYS A 116 -9.43 -12.95 -6.61
CA CYS A 116 -8.05 -13.40 -6.82
C CYS A 116 -7.12 -13.13 -5.62
N HIS A 117 -7.39 -12.07 -4.84
CA HIS A 117 -6.56 -11.63 -3.71
C HIS A 117 -7.22 -11.88 -2.35
N SER A 118 -7.94 -13.00 -2.21
CA SER A 118 -8.77 -13.32 -1.04
C SER A 118 -8.05 -13.11 0.29
N GLU A 119 -6.84 -13.65 0.46
CA GLU A 119 -6.10 -13.53 1.71
C GLU A 119 -5.79 -12.07 2.09
N SER A 120 -5.28 -11.27 1.15
CA SER A 120 -4.96 -9.86 1.38
C SER A 120 -6.22 -9.04 1.65
N VAL A 121 -7.30 -9.32 0.93
CA VAL A 121 -8.59 -8.65 1.12
C VAL A 121 -9.20 -9.01 2.47
N ASP A 122 -9.17 -10.28 2.88
CA ASP A 122 -9.70 -10.73 4.16
C ASP A 122 -8.91 -10.11 5.32
N ARG A 123 -7.59 -10.04 5.21
CA ARG A 123 -6.75 -9.34 6.20
C ARG A 123 -7.11 -7.87 6.31
N TYR A 124 -7.24 -7.18 5.17
CA TYR A 124 -7.60 -5.76 5.17
C TYR A 124 -9.02 -5.50 5.66
N ALA A 125 -9.99 -6.31 5.25
CA ALA A 125 -11.37 -6.25 5.71
C ALA A 125 -11.49 -6.42 7.23
N ASN A 126 -10.56 -7.15 7.86
CA ASN A 126 -10.50 -7.32 9.31
C ASN A 126 -9.72 -6.21 10.04
N SER A 127 -8.96 -5.39 9.33
CA SER A 127 -8.25 -4.23 9.87
C SER A 127 -9.23 -3.11 10.28
N ILE A 128 -8.74 -2.13 11.04
CA ILE A 128 -9.53 -0.97 11.45
C ILE A 128 -10.00 -0.15 10.24
N MET A 129 -9.14 0.03 9.24
CA MET A 129 -9.44 0.81 8.04
C MET A 129 -10.45 0.10 7.13
N GLY A 130 -10.26 -1.21 6.89
CA GLY A 130 -11.20 -1.98 6.08
C GLY A 130 -12.57 -2.12 6.74
N LYS A 131 -12.63 -2.34 8.07
CA LYS A 131 -13.90 -2.33 8.81
C LYS A 131 -14.62 -0.99 8.72
N ALA A 132 -13.89 0.12 8.87
CA ALA A 132 -14.48 1.44 8.72
C ALA A 132 -15.10 1.63 7.33
N TYR A 133 -14.41 1.19 6.26
CA TYR A 133 -14.92 1.30 4.90
C TYR A 133 -16.19 0.47 4.71
N LEU A 134 -16.16 -0.80 5.14
CA LEU A 134 -17.31 -1.73 5.01
C LEU A 134 -18.52 -1.30 5.86
N ASP A 135 -18.28 -0.67 7.01
CA ASP A 135 -19.31 -0.12 7.90
C ASP A 135 -19.84 1.25 7.43
N ASN A 136 -19.34 1.80 6.31
CA ASN A 136 -19.63 3.16 5.85
C ASN A 136 -19.28 4.26 6.87
N LYS A 137 -18.25 4.02 7.71
CA LYS A 137 -17.72 5.00 8.69
C LYS A 137 -16.53 5.80 8.14
N GLY A 138 -16.30 5.74 6.83
CA GLY A 138 -15.13 6.27 6.14
C GLY A 138 -13.99 5.24 6.03
N GLY A 139 -12.82 5.65 5.56
CA GLY A 139 -11.68 4.75 5.36
C GLY A 139 -11.37 4.50 3.88
N PRO A 140 -10.14 4.05 3.56
CA PRO A 140 -9.73 3.81 2.18
C PRO A 140 -10.26 2.48 1.65
N SER A 141 -10.61 2.47 0.36
CA SER A 141 -10.81 1.24 -0.41
C SER A 141 -9.47 0.67 -0.88
N CYS A 142 -9.49 -0.51 -1.51
CA CYS A 142 -8.30 -1.10 -2.14
C CYS A 142 -7.65 -0.13 -3.14
N VAL A 143 -8.44 0.47 -4.03
CA VAL A 143 -7.94 1.39 -5.06
C VAL A 143 -7.58 2.78 -4.52
N THR A 144 -7.86 3.07 -3.25
CA THR A 144 -7.45 4.35 -2.64
C THR A 144 -5.94 4.41 -2.43
N CYS A 145 -5.31 3.27 -2.12
CA CYS A 145 -3.86 3.19 -1.99
C CYS A 145 -3.20 2.63 -3.26
N HIS A 146 -3.89 1.75 -3.98
CA HIS A 146 -3.32 1.04 -5.13
C HIS A 146 -3.56 1.72 -6.48
N ASP A 147 -4.38 2.78 -6.53
CA ASP A 147 -4.81 3.50 -7.73
C ASP A 147 -5.54 2.65 -8.79
N ALA A 148 -6.76 3.03 -9.15
CA ALA A 148 -7.39 2.52 -10.37
C ALA A 148 -6.95 3.35 -11.58
N HIS A 149 -6.66 2.80 -12.76
CA HIS A 149 -6.78 1.40 -13.21
C HIS A 149 -5.42 0.73 -13.42
N HIS A 150 -4.34 1.34 -12.92
CA HIS A 150 -3.00 0.75 -13.00
C HIS A 150 -2.75 -0.29 -11.90
N ASN A 151 -3.45 -0.17 -10.76
CA ASN A 151 -3.44 -1.09 -9.62
C ASN A 151 -2.00 -1.41 -9.15
N SER A 152 -1.24 -0.35 -8.88
CA SER A 152 0.16 -0.42 -8.50
C SER A 152 0.34 -0.73 -7.01
N MET A 153 1.51 -1.27 -6.66
CA MET A 153 1.91 -1.36 -5.27
C MET A 153 2.39 0.02 -4.80
N PRO A 154 1.76 0.60 -3.76
CA PRO A 154 2.16 1.91 -3.27
C PRO A 154 3.47 1.87 -2.49
N GLU A 155 4.17 3.00 -2.49
CA GLU A 155 5.29 3.23 -1.61
C GLU A 155 4.79 3.60 -0.19
N VAL A 156 5.25 2.84 0.82
CA VAL A 156 4.91 3.04 2.23
C VAL A 156 6.13 3.67 2.93
N PRO A 157 5.97 4.76 3.71
CA PRO A 157 4.70 5.31 4.21
C PRO A 157 4.09 6.42 3.34
N LYS A 158 4.71 6.76 2.20
CA LYS A 158 4.33 7.92 1.37
C LYS A 158 2.84 7.96 1.01
N VAL A 159 2.25 6.82 0.61
CA VAL A 159 0.82 6.74 0.28
C VAL A 159 -0.10 7.14 1.44
N CYS A 160 0.36 6.94 2.67
CA CYS A 160 -0.40 7.23 3.89
C CYS A 160 -0.51 8.73 4.17
N GLU A 161 0.41 9.54 3.64
CA GLU A 161 0.50 10.99 3.90
C GLU A 161 -0.68 11.77 3.34
N SER A 162 -1.40 11.20 2.35
CA SER A 162 -2.64 11.76 1.83
C SER A 162 -3.72 11.95 2.91
N CYS A 163 -3.71 11.10 3.94
CA CYS A 163 -4.71 11.11 5.02
C CYS A 163 -4.09 11.33 6.41
N HIS A 164 -2.87 10.84 6.63
CA HIS A 164 -2.20 10.86 7.93
C HIS A 164 -1.13 11.95 7.99
N LYS A 165 -1.31 12.93 8.90
CA LYS A 165 -0.35 14.03 9.10
C LYS A 165 0.98 13.58 9.74
N ASP A 166 0.95 12.52 10.52
CA ASP A 166 2.12 11.95 11.18
C ASP A 166 2.21 10.46 10.84
N THR A 167 3.19 10.11 10.03
CA THR A 167 3.51 8.75 9.57
C THR A 167 4.70 8.14 10.33
N SER A 168 5.16 8.77 11.42
CA SER A 168 6.26 8.23 12.23
C SER A 168 5.96 6.80 12.70
N GLY A 169 6.86 5.88 12.35
CA GLY A 169 6.77 4.45 12.67
C GLY A 169 5.95 3.60 11.70
N PHE A 170 5.38 4.18 10.64
CA PHE A 170 4.60 3.42 9.64
C PHE A 170 5.47 2.51 8.76
N ASP A 171 6.78 2.74 8.73
CA ASP A 171 7.78 1.85 8.14
C ASP A 171 7.92 0.50 8.88
N GLN A 172 7.39 0.41 10.11
CA GLN A 172 7.52 -0.75 10.99
C GLN A 172 6.19 -1.50 11.21
N ILE A 173 5.16 -1.19 10.42
CA ILE A 173 3.85 -1.84 10.52
C ILE A 173 3.49 -2.58 9.24
N ASP A 174 2.59 -3.54 9.38
CA ASP A 174 1.86 -4.09 8.24
C ASP A 174 0.70 -3.12 7.88
N PRO A 175 0.78 -2.39 6.75
CA PRO A 175 -0.23 -1.40 6.37
C PRO A 175 -1.57 -2.04 6.03
N MET A 176 -1.60 -3.33 5.65
CA MET A 176 -2.82 -4.05 5.29
C MET A 176 -3.53 -4.66 6.50
N ASN A 177 -2.93 -4.64 7.69
CA ASN A 177 -3.52 -5.22 8.90
C ASN A 177 -3.33 -4.34 10.14
N VAL A 178 -3.70 -3.06 10.02
CA VAL A 178 -3.69 -2.14 11.16
C VAL A 178 -4.80 -2.51 12.13
N ASN A 179 -4.43 -2.98 13.33
CA ASN A 179 -5.35 -3.32 14.42
C ASN A 179 -4.96 -2.59 15.71
N ILE A 180 -5.67 -2.88 16.81
CA ILE A 180 -5.45 -2.19 18.10
C ILE A 180 -4.02 -2.39 18.63
N THR A 181 -3.41 -3.56 18.41
CA THR A 181 -2.03 -3.84 18.80
C THR A 181 -1.05 -2.99 18.00
N THR A 182 -1.31 -2.79 16.71
CA THR A 182 -0.53 -1.88 15.85
C THR A 182 -0.59 -0.45 16.39
N ILE A 183 -1.79 0.04 16.74
CA ILE A 183 -1.97 1.40 17.30
C ILE A 183 -1.19 1.57 18.61
N ASN A 184 -1.29 0.60 19.53
CA ASN A 184 -0.56 0.65 20.79
C ASN A 184 0.96 0.63 20.59
N THR A 185 1.42 -0.08 19.57
CA THR A 185 2.85 -0.14 19.20
C THR A 185 3.32 1.20 18.62
N LEU A 186 2.57 1.78 17.69
CA LEU A 186 2.86 3.10 17.13
C LEU A 186 2.87 4.20 18.20
N SER A 187 1.93 4.17 19.15
CA SER A 187 1.91 5.10 20.28
C SER A 187 3.19 5.03 21.11
N ARG A 188 3.69 3.83 21.42
CA ARG A 188 4.95 3.65 22.15
C ARG A 188 6.16 4.16 21.35
N ILE A 189 6.21 3.88 20.05
CA ILE A 189 7.28 4.37 19.16
C ILE A 189 7.31 5.91 19.18
N ARG A 190 6.14 6.55 19.05
CA ARG A 190 6.03 8.02 19.06
C ARG A 190 6.45 8.63 20.38
N ILE A 191 6.08 8.03 21.51
CA ILE A 191 6.53 8.46 22.84
C ILE A 191 8.06 8.37 22.95
N LYS A 192 8.66 7.27 22.48
CA LYS A 192 10.12 7.09 22.48
C LYS A 192 10.83 8.15 21.63
N ILE A 193 10.34 8.39 20.41
CA ILE A 193 10.87 9.42 19.50
C ILE A 193 10.76 10.81 20.13
N ALA A 194 9.61 11.13 20.75
CA ALA A 194 9.41 12.40 21.43
C ALA A 194 10.37 12.57 22.63
N GLY A 195 10.58 11.51 23.41
CA GLY A 195 11.54 11.49 24.52
C GLY A 195 12.98 11.71 24.06
N GLN A 196 13.39 11.07 22.96
CA GLN A 196 14.72 11.28 22.36
C GLN A 196 14.91 12.73 21.88
N LYS A 197 13.90 13.31 21.22
CA LYS A 197 13.93 14.72 20.80
C LYS A 197 14.04 15.68 22.00
N ALA A 198 13.36 15.38 23.10
CA ALA A 198 13.38 16.19 24.32
C ALA A 198 14.73 16.11 25.07
N ARG A 199 15.42 14.97 25.07
CA ARG A 199 16.74 14.81 25.70
C ARG A 199 17.85 15.60 24.96
N GLY A 200 17.65 15.94 23.69
CA GLY A 200 18.64 16.63 22.86
C GLY A 200 19.85 15.76 22.53
N THR A 201 20.80 16.26 21.73
CA THR A 201 22.01 15.51 21.31
C THR A 201 23.16 15.58 22.32
N LYS A 202 23.00 16.32 23.42
CA LYS A 202 24.06 16.47 24.43
C LYS A 202 23.98 15.34 25.45
N PRO A 203 25.10 14.68 25.78
CA PRO A 203 25.11 13.69 26.84
C PRO A 203 24.62 14.34 28.15
N PRO A 204 23.78 13.65 28.92
CA PRO A 204 23.21 14.21 30.13
C PRO A 204 24.33 14.56 31.12
N LEU A 205 24.20 15.73 31.76
CA LEU A 205 25.19 16.23 32.73
C LEU A 205 25.31 15.34 33.98
N MET A 206 24.32 14.45 34.17
CA MET A 206 24.26 13.46 35.24
C MET A 206 24.05 12.06 34.64
N PRO A 207 24.57 10.99 35.26
CA PRO A 207 24.31 9.62 34.84
C PRO A 207 22.80 9.36 34.74
N GLU A 208 22.34 8.75 33.66
CA GLU A 208 20.96 8.28 33.57
C GLU A 208 20.70 7.27 34.70
N PHE A 209 19.63 7.49 35.48
CA PHE A 209 19.15 6.47 36.40
C PHE A 209 18.70 5.26 35.56
N PRO A 210 19.11 4.02 35.91
CA PRO A 210 18.73 2.82 35.17
C PRO A 210 17.22 2.76 35.01
N GLU A 211 16.76 2.51 33.78
CA GLU A 211 15.34 2.41 33.40
C GLU A 211 14.61 1.25 34.14
N GLU A 212 15.38 0.39 34.82
CA GLU A 212 14.92 -0.75 35.61
C GLU A 212 14.74 -0.46 37.11
N LEU A 213 15.01 0.76 37.59
CA LEU A 213 14.77 1.08 39.00
C LEU A 213 13.27 1.27 39.24
N ASP A 214 12.67 0.30 39.92
CA ASP A 214 11.27 0.34 40.32
C ASP A 214 11.01 1.58 41.21
N ALA A 215 9.79 2.12 41.22
CA ALA A 215 9.45 3.35 41.93
C ALA A 215 9.87 3.32 43.42
N PHE A 216 9.89 2.11 43.99
CA PHE A 216 10.40 1.83 45.33
C PHE A 216 11.89 2.14 45.51
N GLN A 217 12.74 1.78 44.55
CA GLN A 217 14.19 2.00 44.64
C GLN A 217 14.52 3.49 44.50
N ILE A 218 13.81 4.21 43.63
CA ILE A 218 13.91 5.67 43.53
C ILE A 218 13.53 6.32 44.87
N GLY A 219 12.41 5.88 45.46
CA GLY A 219 11.96 6.34 46.78
C GLY A 219 12.97 6.05 47.89
N PHE A 220 13.57 4.85 47.91
CA PHE A 220 14.56 4.44 48.90
C PHE A 220 15.84 5.29 48.84
N VAL A 221 16.35 5.57 47.64
CA VAL A 221 17.53 6.43 47.45
C VAL A 221 17.23 7.87 47.87
N ALA A 222 16.08 8.41 47.47
CA ALA A 222 15.67 9.76 47.84
C ALA A 222 15.50 9.91 49.36
N PHE A 223 14.87 8.94 50.01
CA PHE A 223 14.68 8.96 51.47
C PHE A 223 16.01 8.80 52.22
N GLY A 224 16.91 7.94 51.73
CA GLY A 224 18.27 7.81 52.25
C GLY A 224 19.06 9.12 52.16
N ALA A 225 18.95 9.85 51.04
CA ALA A 225 19.60 11.14 50.86
C ALA A 225 19.09 12.20 51.86
N VAL A 226 17.78 12.23 52.13
CA VAL A 226 17.19 13.13 53.14
C VAL A 226 17.71 12.81 54.54
N ILE A 227 17.82 11.54 54.91
CA ILE A 227 18.38 11.13 56.20
C ILE A 227 19.85 11.57 56.32
N ILE A 228 20.65 11.39 55.27
CA ILE A 228 22.05 11.81 55.25
C ILE A 228 22.17 13.33 55.44
N LEU A 229 21.35 14.11 54.73
CA LEU A 229 21.33 15.57 54.88
C LEU A 229 20.89 15.99 56.29
N PHE A 230 19.93 15.29 56.89
CA PHE A 230 19.51 15.53 58.27
C PHE A 230 20.64 15.24 59.27
N ILE A 231 21.36 14.13 59.09
CA ILE A 231 22.52 13.78 59.92
C ILE A 231 23.62 14.83 59.77
N ILE A 232 23.94 15.27 58.56
CA ILE A 232 24.93 16.32 58.31
C ILE A 232 24.50 17.62 59.00
N GLY A 233 23.23 18.01 58.86
CA GLY A 233 22.67 19.19 59.53
C GLY A 233 22.77 19.09 61.05
N TYR A 234 22.42 17.95 61.63
CA TYR A 234 22.50 17.69 63.06
C TYR A 234 23.95 17.72 63.58
N ILE A 235 24.89 17.08 62.88
CA ILE A 235 26.31 17.12 63.23
C ILE A 235 26.83 18.57 63.15
N THR A 236 26.46 19.30 62.11
CA THR A 236 26.86 20.71 61.94
C THR A 236 26.31 21.57 63.08
N TYR A 237 25.05 21.37 63.47
CA TYR A 237 24.43 22.04 64.61
C TYR A 237 25.19 21.74 65.92
N MET A 238 25.46 20.47 66.20
CA MET A 238 26.22 20.04 67.39
C MET A 238 27.64 20.65 67.42
N LEU A 239 28.31 20.72 66.26
CA LEU A 239 29.64 21.32 66.14
C LEU A 239 29.65 22.83 66.32
N LEU A 240 28.56 23.52 65.95
CA LEU A 240 28.41 24.97 66.12
C LEU A 240 27.99 25.32 67.56
N GLU A 241 27.11 24.53 68.17
CA GLU A 241 26.66 24.76 69.55
C GLU A 241 27.78 24.51 70.58
N LYS A 242 28.64 23.51 70.35
CA LYS A 242 29.80 23.23 71.21
C LYS A 242 30.92 24.28 71.14
N ARG A 243 30.83 25.25 70.20
CA ARG A 243 31.75 26.40 70.09
C ARG A 243 31.20 27.68 70.73
N ARG A 244 29.97 27.66 71.25
CA ARG A 244 29.44 28.71 72.14
C ARG A 244 29.73 28.37 73.59
#